data_AF-A0A1G2DYT1-F1
#
_entry.id   AF-A0A1G2DYT1-F1
#
_cell.length_a   1.000
_cell.length_b   1.000
_cell.length_c   1.000
_cell.angle_alpha   90.00
_cell.angle_beta   90.00
_cell.angle_gamma   90.00
#
_symmetry.space_group_name_H-M   'P 1'
#
loop_
_entity.id
_entity.type
_entity.pdbx_description
1 polymer ?
#
loop_
_entity_poly.entity_id
_entity_poly.type
_entity_poly.pdbx_seq_one_letter_code
_entity_poly.pdbx_strand_id
1 'polypeptide(L)' 'MSRKKMVIEVEQQGRESSQNLIRRFTKKVQKSGILLRARKGRFFHRPKSEPMKKRAALRREKLTKEYENLKKLGLDK' A
#
# COMPACT_ATOMS: atom_id res chain seq x y z
N MET A 1 26.62 -16.73 -16.15
CA MET A 1 25.36 -17.29 -15.60
C MET A 1 24.44 -16.14 -15.23
N SER A 2 23.33 -15.97 -15.95
CA SER A 2 22.39 -14.86 -15.72
C SER A 2 21.58 -15.13 -14.44
N ARG A 3 21.71 -14.27 -13.43
CA ARG A 3 20.94 -14.37 -12.19
C ARG A 3 19.46 -14.13 -12.51
N LYS A 4 18.60 -15.08 -12.14
CA LYS A 4 17.15 -14.98 -12.26
C LYS A 4 16.67 -13.73 -11.52
N LYS A 5 16.17 -12.73 -12.25
CA LYS A 5 15.70 -11.46 -11.70
C LYS A 5 14.50 -11.69 -10.79
N MET A 6 14.70 -11.60 -9.47
CA MET A 6 13.60 -11.61 -8.51
C MET A 6 12.94 -10.22 -8.42
N VAL A 7 11.63 -10.20 -8.21
CA VAL A 7 10.83 -8.96 -8.14
C VAL A 7 11.30 -8.05 -6.99
N ILE A 8 11.81 -8.64 -5.90
CA ILE A 8 12.36 -7.91 -4.75
C ILE A 8 13.63 -8.61 -4.28
N GLU A 9 14.76 -7.94 -4.47
CA GLU A 9 16.08 -8.41 -4.02
C GLU A 9 16.82 -7.26 -3.33
N VAL A 10 17.59 -7.56 -2.29
CA VAL A 10 18.50 -6.62 -1.62
C VAL A 10 19.81 -7.35 -1.35
N GLU A 11 20.91 -6.81 -1.88
CA GLU A 11 22.25 -7.31 -1.60
C GLU A 11 22.89 -6.49 -0.46
N GLN A 12 23.74 -7.17 0.31
CA GLN A 12 24.53 -6.54 1.37
C GLN A 12 25.55 -5.57 0.78
N GLN A 13 25.68 -4.40 1.37
CA GLN A 13 26.58 -3.36 0.89
C GLN A 13 27.70 -3.09 1.91
N GLY A 14 28.95 -3.22 1.50
CA GLY A 14 30.12 -2.88 2.32
C GLY A 14 30.12 -3.58 3.69
N ARG A 15 30.23 -2.79 4.77
CA ARG A 15 30.16 -3.26 6.18
C ARG A 15 28.77 -3.07 6.80
N GLU A 16 27.71 -3.35 6.05
CA GLU A 16 26.34 -3.30 6.58
C GLU A 16 26.09 -4.41 7.61
N SER A 17 25.55 -4.06 8.78
CA SER A 17 25.05 -5.03 9.76
C SER A 17 23.83 -5.78 9.22
N SER A 18 23.71 -7.07 9.55
CA SER A 18 22.58 -7.93 9.16
C SER A 18 21.21 -7.32 9.49
N GLN A 19 21.11 -6.57 10.60
CA GLN A 19 19.86 -5.91 11.00
C GLN A 19 19.44 -4.82 10.01
N ASN A 20 20.40 -4.02 9.52
CA ASN A 20 20.13 -2.97 8.54
C ASN A 20 19.71 -3.56 7.18
N LEU A 21 20.32 -4.68 6.78
CA LEU A 21 19.95 -5.41 5.58
C LEU A 21 18.49 -5.89 5.64
N ILE A 22 18.08 -6.52 6.76
CA ILE A 22 16.69 -6.96 6.98
C ILE A 22 15.72 -5.77 6.96
N ARG A 23 16.10 -4.65 7.56
CA ARG A 23 15.28 -3.42 7.55
C ARG A 23 15.08 -2.90 6.13
N ARG A 24 16.13 -2.85 5.31
CA ARG A 24 16.06 -2.44 3.89
C ARG A 24 15.16 -3.37 3.09
N PHE A 25 15.33 -4.68 3.27
CA PHE A 25 14.48 -5.68 2.65
C PHE A 25 13.01 -5.47 3.02
N THR A 26 12.72 -5.35 4.31
CA THR A 26 11.35 -5.13 4.83
C THR A 26 10.75 -3.85 4.24
N LYS A 27 11.50 -2.74 4.21
CA LYS A 27 11.04 -1.48 3.61
C LYS A 27 10.79 -1.62 2.11
N LYS A 28 11.60 -2.39 1.38
CA LYS A 28 11.41 -2.66 -0.06
C LYS A 28 10.17 -3.51 -0.30
N VAL A 29 9.94 -4.53 0.52
CA VAL A 29 8.71 -5.36 0.51
C VAL A 29 7.47 -4.51 0.77
N GLN A 30 7.49 -3.66 1.79
CA GLN A 30 6.37 -2.77 2.10
C GLN A 30 6.08 -1.79 0.96
N LYS A 31 7.11 -1.10 0.45
CA LYS A 31 6.98 -0.16 -0.68
C LYS A 31 6.46 -0.82 -1.96
N SER A 32 6.84 -2.07 -2.20
CA SER A 32 6.39 -2.81 -3.39
C SER A 32 4.89 -3.13 -3.41
N GLY A 33 4.22 -3.08 -2.24
CA GLY A 33 2.82 -3.47 -2.08
C GLY A 33 2.52 -4.92 -2.45
N ILE A 34 3.53 -5.79 -2.65
CA ILE A 34 3.33 -7.16 -3.13
C ILE A 34 2.45 -7.98 -2.18
N LEU A 35 2.68 -7.83 -0.87
CA LEU A 35 1.88 -8.48 0.16
C LEU A 35 0.44 -7.97 0.18
N LEU A 36 0.23 -6.67 -0.02
CA LEU A 36 -1.11 -6.08 -0.07
C LEU A 36 -1.89 -6.61 -1.27
N ARG A 37 -1.25 -6.69 -2.45
CA ARG A 37 -1.86 -7.26 -3.66
C ARG A 37 -2.20 -8.75 -3.48
N ALA A 38 -1.26 -9.53 -2.94
CA ALA A 38 -1.47 -10.95 -2.67
C ALA A 38 -2.63 -11.17 -1.68
N ARG A 39 -2.73 -10.37 -0.61
CA ARG A 39 -3.86 -10.43 0.33
C ARG A 39 -5.18 -10.04 -0.31
N LYS A 40 -5.19 -8.98 -1.13
CA LYS A 40 -6.40 -8.50 -1.83
C LYS A 40 -6.96 -9.54 -2.80
N GLY A 41 -6.10 -10.28 -3.49
CA GLY A 41 -6.47 -11.32 -4.44
C GLY A 41 -6.63 -12.72 -3.84
N ARG A 42 -6.44 -12.90 -2.53
CA ARG A 42 -6.46 -14.22 -1.87
C ARG A 42 -7.81 -14.94 -2.02
N PHE A 43 -8.90 -14.18 -2.03
CA PHE A 43 -10.27 -14.71 -2.09
C PHE A 43 -11.08 -14.02 -3.17
N PHE A 44 -12.03 -14.76 -3.76
CA PHE A 44 -12.98 -14.20 -4.71
C PHE A 44 -13.91 -13.19 -4.03
N HIS A 45 -14.12 -12.06 -4.68
CA HIS A 45 -15.07 -11.03 -4.24
C HIS A 45 -16.05 -10.75 -5.38
N ARG A 46 -17.35 -10.80 -5.08
CA ARG A 46 -18.39 -10.43 -6.06
C ARG A 46 -18.22 -8.96 -6.49
N PRO A 47 -18.34 -8.63 -7.79
CA PRO A 47 -18.31 -7.25 -8.24
C PRO A 47 -19.47 -6.45 -7.62
N LYS A 48 -19.21 -5.18 -7.29
CA LYS A 48 -20.23 -4.28 -6.74
C LYS A 48 -21.31 -4.01 -7.80
N SER A 49 -22.57 -3.95 -7.37
CA SER A 49 -23.68 -3.47 -8.21
C SER A 49 -23.57 -1.96 -8.46
N GLU A 50 -24.22 -1.47 -9.51
CA GLU A 50 -24.28 -0.03 -9.84
C GLU A 50 -24.69 0.88 -8.67
N PRO A 51 -25.78 0.60 -7.92
CA PRO A 51 -26.13 1.45 -6.77
C PRO A 51 -25.07 1.42 -5.67
N MET A 52 -24.39 0.29 -5.46
CA MET A 52 -23.28 0.20 -4.51
C MET A 52 -22.06 1.02 -4.96
N LYS A 53 -21.75 1.04 -6.26
CA LYS A 53 -20.70 1.90 -6.81
C LYS A 53 -21.02 3.38 -6.58
N LYS A 54 -22.27 3.80 -6.88
CA LYS A 54 -22.74 5.18 -6.66
C LYS A 54 -22.64 5.59 -5.19
N ARG A 55 -23.14 4.76 -4.26
CA ARG A 55 -23.05 5.02 -2.81
C ARG A 55 -21.60 5.14 -2.34
N ALA A 56 -20.70 4.28 -2.83
CA ALA A 56 -19.29 4.34 -2.48
C ALA A 56 -18.60 5.62 -3.00
N ALA A 57 -18.97 6.09 -4.21
CA ALA A 57 -18.47 7.34 -4.77
C ALA A 57 -18.94 8.56 -3.95
N LEU A 58 -20.24 8.65 -3.65
CA LEU A 58 -20.80 9.74 -2.82
C LEU A 58 -20.18 9.78 -1.42
N ARG A 59 -19.96 8.61 -0.80
CA ARG A 59 -19.26 8.53 0.49
C ARG A 59 -17.84 9.09 0.40
N ARG A 60 -17.10 8.77 -0.67
CA ARG A 60 -15.74 9.28 -0.87
C ARG A 60 -15.74 10.80 -0.95
N GLU A 61 -16.65 11.37 -1.74
CA GLU A 61 -16.78 12.82 -1.89
C GLU A 61 -17.12 13.50 -0.54
N LYS A 62 -18.04 12.93 0.23
CA LYS A 62 -18.38 13.42 1.58
C LYS A 62 -17.16 13.45 2.49
N LEU A 63 -16.41 12.35 2.55
CA LEU A 63 -15.19 12.24 3.38
C LEU A 63 -14.11 13.22 2.94
N THR A 64 -13.95 13.45 1.63
CA THR A 64 -13.01 14.46 1.12
C THR A 64 -13.38 15.86 1.59
N LYS A 65 -14.67 16.25 1.49
CA LYS A 65 -15.16 17.54 1.99
C LYS A 65 -14.98 17.69 3.49
N GLU A 66 -15.29 16.65 4.27
CA GLU A 66 -15.09 16.63 5.71
C GLU A 66 -13.60 16.81 6.06
N TYR A 67 -12.70 16.09 5.39
CA TYR A 67 -11.26 16.23 5.58
C TYR A 67 -10.76 17.65 5.25
N GLU A 68 -11.19 18.23 4.13
CA GLU A 68 -10.82 19.59 3.75
C GLU A 68 -11.29 20.64 4.78
N ASN A 69 -12.50 20.46 5.32
CA ASN A 69 -13.03 21.35 6.36
C ASN A 69 -12.25 21.21 7.68
N LEU A 70 -11.97 19.98 8.12
CA LEU A 70 -11.18 19.73 9.33
C LEU A 70 -9.77 20.32 9.21
N LYS A 71 -9.16 20.19 8.03
CA LYS A 71 -7.87 20.80 7.71
C LYS A 71 -7.92 22.34 7.78
N LYS A 72 -8.98 22.97 7.27
CA LYS A 72 -9.18 24.42 7.40
C LYS A 72 -9.36 24.86 8.85
N LEU A 73 -9.98 24.03 9.68
CA LEU A 73 -10.21 24.29 11.10
C LEU A 73 -8.99 23.95 11.99
N GLY A 74 -7.91 23.38 11.42
CA GLY A 74 -6.74 22.94 12.19
C GLY A 74 -7.01 21.75 13.12
N LEU A 75 -8.07 20.98 12.84
CA LEU A 75 -8.48 19.79 13.60
C LEU A 75 -8.00 18.49 12.93
N ASP A 76 -7.13 18.57 11.93
CA ASP A 76 -6.46 17.43 11.31
C ASP A 76 -5.16 17.08 12.06
N LYS A 77 -5.29 16.38 13.20
CA LYS A 77 -4.16 15.82 13.95
C LYS A 77 -4.15 14.30 13.92
#